data_AF-A0A972U805-F1
#
_entry.id   AF-A0A972U805-F1
#
_cell.length_a   1.000
_cell.length_b   1.000
_cell.length_c   1.000
_cell.angle_alpha   90.00
_cell.angle_beta   90.00
_cell.angle_gamma   90.00
#
_symmetry.space_group_name_H-M   'P 1'
#
loop_
_entity.id
_entity.type
_entity.pdbx_description
1 polymer ?
#
loop_
_entity_poly.entity_id
_entity_poly.type
_entity_poly.pdbx_seq_one_letter_code
_entity_poly.pdbx_strand_id
1 'polypeptide(L)'
;MGGLSVLRGSHQEQVLDVKQSPGAGGRESILCGTDYEWVQGDFVCGDILTFPSHTVYRGLPNQTGDRVRLSCDIRYQPTNSDIQTRSLLPHMNAASRSPRAQRRPDLERFE
;
A
#
# COMPACT_ATOMS: atom_id res chain seq x y z
N MET A 1 -16.91 -3.08 -0.76
CA MET A 1 -16.14 -2.57 0.40
C MET A 1 -14.78 -1.96 0.04
N GLY A 2 -14.56 -1.42 -1.17
CA GLY A 2 -13.28 -0.79 -1.53
C GLY A 2 -12.12 -1.78 -1.73
N GLY A 3 -12.24 -2.65 -2.73
CA GLY A 3 -11.24 -3.65 -3.12
C GLY A 3 -9.98 -3.08 -3.78
N LEU A 4 -9.21 -3.94 -4.44
CA LEU A 4 -8.08 -3.56 -5.28
C LEU A 4 -8.46 -3.74 -6.76
N SER A 5 -8.05 -2.80 -7.59
CA SER A 5 -8.08 -2.96 -9.04
C SER A 5 -6.66 -2.92 -9.59
N VAL A 6 -6.37 -3.82 -10.53
CA VAL A 6 -5.05 -4.03 -11.11
C VAL A 6 -5.11 -3.71 -12.59
N LEU A 7 -4.07 -3.06 -13.10
CA LEU A 7 -3.92 -2.80 -14.53
C LEU A 7 -3.30 -4.04 -15.19
N ARG A 8 -4.12 -4.84 -15.87
CA ARG A 8 -3.74 -6.13 -16.46
C ARG A 8 -2.55 -5.94 -17.41
N GLY A 9 -1.48 -6.73 -17.23
CA GLY A 9 -0.31 -6.71 -18.11
C GLY A 9 0.73 -5.62 -17.81
N SER A 10 0.40 -4.60 -17.01
CA SER A 10 1.29 -3.45 -16.75
C SER A 10 2.68 -3.78 -16.18
N HIS A 11 2.85 -4.95 -15.57
CA HIS A 11 4.15 -5.41 -15.06
C HIS A 11 5.18 -5.73 -16.15
N GLN A 12 4.76 -5.82 -17.41
CA GLN A 12 5.65 -6.07 -18.55
C GLN A 12 6.37 -4.79 -19.00
N GLU A 13 5.91 -3.63 -18.55
CA GLU A 13 6.57 -2.37 -18.79
C GLU A 13 7.82 -2.20 -17.91
N GLN A 14 8.67 -1.27 -18.33
CA GLN A 14 9.64 -0.65 -17.43
C GLN A 14 8.91 0.08 -16.29
N VAL A 15 9.65 0.53 -15.28
CA VAL A 15 9.07 1.36 -14.21
C VAL A 15 8.46 2.62 -14.84
N LEU A 16 7.13 2.72 -14.78
CA LEU A 16 6.39 3.85 -15.33
C LEU A 16 6.66 5.13 -14.55
N ASP A 17 6.65 6.25 -15.26
CA ASP A 17 6.74 7.58 -14.65
C ASP A 17 5.57 7.83 -13.71
N VAL A 18 5.85 8.58 -12.64
CA VAL A 18 4.87 8.96 -11.62
C VAL A 18 4.85 10.47 -11.44
N LYS A 19 3.66 11.00 -11.16
CA LYS A 19 3.46 12.40 -10.76
C LYS A 19 2.84 12.47 -9.36
N GLN A 20 2.93 13.65 -8.74
CA GLN A 20 2.30 13.89 -7.44
C GLN A 20 0.77 13.78 -7.56
N SER A 21 0.14 13.14 -6.58
CA SER A 21 -1.32 12.97 -6.51
C SER A 21 -1.79 13.14 -5.06
N PRO A 22 -3.00 13.68 -4.82
CA PRO A 22 -3.55 13.83 -3.46
C PRO A 22 -3.96 12.49 -2.82
N GLY A 23 -3.97 11.39 -3.58
CA GLY A 23 -4.39 10.07 -3.11
C GLY A 23 -3.43 9.42 -2.11
N ALA A 24 -3.83 8.24 -1.62
CA ALA A 24 -3.01 7.42 -0.74
C ALA A 24 -1.65 7.11 -1.39
N GLY A 25 -0.56 7.41 -0.70
CA GLY A 25 0.81 7.26 -1.23
C GLY A 25 1.38 8.49 -1.95
N GLY A 26 0.58 9.53 -2.18
CA GLY A 26 1.04 10.82 -2.69
C GLY A 26 1.47 10.80 -4.17
N ARG A 27 1.24 9.71 -4.90
CA ARG A 27 1.75 9.51 -6.26
C ARG A 27 0.76 8.75 -7.12
N GLU A 28 0.78 9.00 -8.42
CA GLU A 28 0.06 8.20 -9.42
C GLU A 28 0.91 7.98 -10.68
N SER A 29 0.74 6.82 -11.33
CA SER A 29 1.40 6.49 -12.58
C SER A 29 0.80 7.26 -13.76
N ILE A 30 1.65 7.63 -14.71
CA ILE A 30 1.24 8.26 -15.97
C ILE A 30 0.97 7.15 -16.99
N LEU A 31 -0.29 6.99 -17.41
CA LEU A 31 -0.76 5.88 -18.26
C LEU A 31 -1.12 6.30 -19.70
N CYS A 32 -0.72 7.49 -20.13
CA CYS A 32 -1.13 8.07 -21.42
C CYS A 32 -0.79 7.16 -22.60
N GLY A 33 -1.78 6.90 -23.47
CA GLY A 33 -1.58 6.13 -24.70
C GLY A 33 -1.43 4.61 -24.50
N THR A 34 -1.88 4.08 -23.36
CA THR A 34 -1.88 2.64 -23.10
C THR A 34 -3.28 2.05 -23.21
N ASP A 35 -3.41 0.90 -23.87
CA ASP A 35 -4.68 0.16 -24.03
C ASP A 35 -4.89 -0.85 -22.90
N TYR A 36 -4.38 -0.55 -21.70
CA TYR A 36 -4.46 -1.46 -20.58
C TYR A 36 -5.87 -1.53 -19.97
N GLU A 37 -6.27 -2.74 -19.58
CA GLU A 37 -7.54 -3.02 -18.93
C GLU A 37 -7.40 -3.03 -17.40
N TRP A 38 -8.23 -2.25 -16.71
CA TRP A 38 -8.39 -2.38 -15.26
C TRP A 38 -9.27 -3.60 -14.93
N VAL A 39 -8.71 -4.55 -14.19
CA VAL A 39 -9.43 -5.72 -13.69
C VAL A 39 -9.62 -5.61 -12.17
N GLN A 40 -10.72 -6.17 -11.68
CA GLN A 40 -11.07 -6.20 -10.26
C GLN A 40 -11.97 -7.40 -9.98
N GLY A 41 -12.08 -7.77 -8.71
CA GLY A 41 -12.96 -8.84 -8.24
C GLY A 41 -13.28 -8.68 -6.77
N ASP A 42 -14.27 -9.45 -6.32
CA ASP A 42 -14.60 -9.55 -4.90
C ASP A 42 -13.60 -10.46 -4.18
N PHE A 43 -13.46 -10.21 -2.87
CA PHE A 43 -12.59 -10.96 -1.97
C PHE A 43 -13.38 -11.38 -0.74
N VAL A 44 -13.14 -12.59 -0.26
CA VAL A 44 -13.53 -13.02 1.09
C VAL A 44 -12.30 -13.08 2.00
N CYS A 45 -12.54 -13.13 3.31
CA CYS A 45 -11.46 -13.27 4.29
C CYS A 45 -10.65 -14.54 4.02
N GLY A 46 -9.33 -14.39 3.83
CA GLY A 46 -8.43 -15.49 3.50
C GLY A 46 -7.98 -15.51 2.04
N ASP A 47 -8.67 -14.80 1.15
CA ASP A 47 -8.22 -14.67 -0.24
C ASP A 47 -6.92 -13.86 -0.31
N ILE A 48 -6.04 -14.28 -1.24
CA ILE A 48 -4.75 -13.65 -1.48
C ILE A 48 -4.67 -13.24 -2.94
N LEU A 49 -4.25 -11.99 -3.17
CA LEU A 49 -3.86 -11.49 -4.48
C LEU A 49 -2.34 -11.27 -4.51
N THR A 50 -1.66 -11.90 -5.46
CA THR A 50 -0.21 -11.72 -5.70
C THR A 50 0.03 -11.16 -7.09
N PHE A 51 0.95 -10.22 -7.23
CA PHE A 51 1.36 -9.67 -8.52
C PHE A 51 2.82 -9.15 -8.47
N PRO A 52 3.52 -9.07 -9.61
CA PRO A 52 4.88 -8.53 -9.68
C PRO A 52 4.98 -7.06 -9.25
N SER A 53 6.15 -6.62 -8.80
CA SER A 53 6.39 -5.26 -8.26
C SER A 53 6.08 -4.11 -9.22
N HIS A 54 6.17 -4.33 -10.53
CA HIS A 54 5.89 -3.33 -11.56
C HIS A 54 4.40 -3.24 -11.94
N THR A 55 3.56 -4.09 -11.35
CA THR A 55 2.12 -4.05 -11.59
C THR A 55 1.54 -2.74 -11.06
N VAL A 56 0.88 -1.97 -11.92
CA VAL A 56 0.11 -0.80 -11.50
C VAL A 56 -1.21 -1.28 -10.89
N TYR A 57 -1.53 -0.76 -9.71
CA TYR A 57 -2.78 -1.06 -9.01
C TYR A 57 -3.32 0.19 -8.32
N ARG A 58 -4.62 0.18 -7.99
CA ARG A 58 -5.28 1.24 -7.23
C ARG A 58 -6.26 0.67 -6.21
N GLY A 59 -6.38 1.35 -5.08
CA GLY A 59 -7.47 1.13 -4.13
C GLY A 59 -8.78 1.65 -4.69
N LEU A 60 -9.87 0.93 -4.46
CA LEU A 60 -11.23 1.35 -4.81
C LEU A 60 -11.90 2.00 -3.61
N PRO A 61 -12.79 2.98 -3.81
CA PRO A 61 -13.52 3.60 -2.71
C PRO A 61 -14.41 2.58 -1.99
N ASN A 62 -14.44 2.65 -0.66
CA ASN A 62 -15.39 1.87 0.12
C ASN A 62 -16.75 2.57 0.15
N GLN A 63 -17.73 2.00 -0.55
CA GLN A 63 -19.07 2.59 -0.71
C GLN A 63 -20.11 2.07 0.29
N THR A 64 -19.77 1.14 1.21
CA THR A 64 -20.77 0.58 2.14
C THR A 64 -21.16 1.53 3.27
N GLY A 65 -20.28 2.49 3.62
CA GLY A 65 -20.57 3.57 4.57
C GLY A 65 -20.61 3.19 6.06
N ASP A 66 -20.88 1.93 6.39
CA ASP A 66 -21.07 1.41 7.76
C ASP A 66 -19.97 0.44 8.23
N ARG A 67 -19.02 0.11 7.35
CA ARG A 67 -18.02 -0.93 7.56
C ARG A 67 -16.66 -0.47 7.11
N VAL A 68 -15.62 -0.88 7.83
CA VAL A 68 -14.22 -0.71 7.42
C VAL A 68 -13.78 -2.00 6.73
N ARG A 69 -13.05 -1.87 5.60
CA ARG A 69 -12.30 -2.98 5.02
C ARG A 69 -10.89 -2.96 5.57
N LEU A 70 -10.47 -4.09 6.12
CA LEU A 70 -9.11 -4.31 6.57
C LEU A 70 -8.40 -5.27 5.60
N SER A 71 -7.17 -4.93 5.24
CA SER A 71 -6.28 -5.74 4.42
C SER A 71 -4.83 -5.48 4.83
N CYS A 72 -3.93 -6.41 4.51
CA CYS A 72 -2.49 -6.22 4.66
C CYS A 72 -1.79 -6.52 3.31
N ASP A 73 -0.69 -5.82 3.06
CA ASP A 73 0.21 -6.08 1.94
C ASP A 73 1.58 -6.55 2.45
N ILE A 74 2.07 -7.64 1.87
CA ILE A 74 3.37 -8.25 2.18
C ILE A 74 4.14 -8.37 0.87
N ARG A 75 5.43 -8.07 0.92
CA ARG A 75 6.35 -8.13 -0.23
C ARG A 75 7.33 -9.27 -0.03
N TYR A 76 7.58 -10.03 -1.09
CA TYR A 76 8.50 -11.16 -1.12
C TYR A 76 9.60 -10.92 -2.15
N GLN A 77 10.81 -11.42 -1.86
CA GLN A 77 11.95 -11.40 -2.77
C GLN A 77 12.80 -12.66 -2.57
N PRO A 78 13.65 -13.05 -3.55
CA PRO A 78 14.59 -14.14 -3.36
C PRO A 78 15.54 -13.88 -2.18
N THR A 79 15.90 -14.94 -1.45
CA THR A 79 16.75 -14.86 -0.26
C THR A 79 18.19 -14.44 -0.57
N ASN A 80 18.64 -14.66 -1.80
CA ASN A 80 19.97 -14.29 -2.29
C ASN A 80 20.01 -12.90 -2.97
N SER A 81 18.91 -12.15 -2.92
CA SER A 81 18.82 -10.80 -3.49
C SER A 81 18.90 -9.76 -2.38
N ASP A 82 19.52 -8.62 -2.68
CA ASP A 82 19.60 -7.51 -1.75
C ASP A 82 18.22 -7.00 -1.35
N ILE A 83 18.00 -6.81 -0.05
CA ILE A 83 16.77 -6.22 0.47
C ILE A 83 16.87 -4.70 0.34
N GLN A 84 15.84 -4.08 -0.22
CA GLN A 84 15.76 -2.63 -0.29
C GLN A 84 15.85 -2.05 1.14
N THR A 85 16.85 -1.21 1.42
CA THR A 85 17.19 -0.75 2.78
C THR A 85 16.01 -0.18 3.56
N ARG A 86 15.07 0.51 2.90
CA ARG A 86 13.86 1.06 3.56
C ARG A 86 12.88 -0.03 4.03
N SER A 87 12.92 -1.21 3.43
CA SER A 87 12.11 -2.36 3.83
C SER A 87 12.66 -3.06 5.09
N LEU A 88 13.87 -2.73 5.54
CA LEU A 88 14.45 -3.20 6.81
C LEU A 88 13.94 -2.38 8.02
N LEU A 89 13.14 -1.34 7.78
CA LEU A 89 12.63 -0.44 8.80
C LEU A 89 11.10 -0.44 8.79
N PRO A 90 10.46 -0.06 9.92
CA PRO A 90 9.02 0.17 9.94
C PRO A 90 8.59 1.14 8.83
N HIS A 91 7.49 0.83 8.16
CA HIS A 91 6.98 1.65 7.04
C HIS A 91 6.86 3.13 7.46
N MET A 92 7.37 4.03 6.63
CA MET A 92 7.43 5.48 6.87
C MET A 92 8.10 5.88 8.20
N ASN A 93 8.95 5.01 8.75
CA ASN A 93 9.54 5.17 10.07
C ASN A 93 8.49 5.38 11.18
N ALA A 94 7.26 4.91 10.97
CA ALA A 94 6.13 5.21 11.86
C ALA A 94 6.33 4.69 13.29
N ALA A 95 7.18 3.67 13.47
CA ALA A 95 7.53 3.13 14.79
C ALA A 95 8.86 3.66 15.35
N SER A 96 9.52 4.65 14.71
CA SER A 96 10.62 5.34 15.37
C SER A 96 10.07 6.11 16.56
N ARG A 97 10.37 5.62 17.77
CA ARG A 97 10.07 6.35 19.00
C ARG A 97 10.85 7.66 18.97
N SER A 98 10.16 8.78 18.80
CA SER A 98 10.75 10.08 19.13
C SER A 98 10.94 10.14 20.65
N PRO A 99 12.06 10.68 21.18
CA PRO A 99 12.25 10.86 22.62
C PRO A 99 11.18 11.74 23.30
N ARG A 100 10.35 12.45 22.51
CA ARG A 100 9.30 13.35 23.01
C ARG A 100 8.00 12.65 23.37
N ALA A 101 7.76 11.42 22.90
CA ALA A 101 6.48 10.72 23.12
C ALA A 101 6.30 10.14 24.54
N GLN A 102 7.29 10.29 25.43
CA GLN A 102 7.27 9.72 26.78
C GLN A 102 6.70 10.63 27.88
N ARG A 103 6.26 11.85 27.58
CA ARG A 103 5.57 12.69 28.57
C ARG A 103 4.08 12.73 28.29
N ARG A 104 3.37 11.75 28.83
CA ARG A 104 1.98 11.88 29.25
C ARG A 104 1.98 12.40 30.70
N PRO A 105 1.65 13.68 30.95
CA PRO A 105 1.63 14.22 32.31
C PRO A 105 0.42 13.77 33.15
N ASP A 106 -0.44 12.88 32.64
CA ASP A 106 -1.76 12.56 33.20
C ASP A 106 -1.85 11.21 33.96
N LEU A 107 -0.72 10.53 34.23
CA LEU A 107 -0.74 9.23 34.93
C LEU A 107 -0.05 9.21 36.32
N GLU A 108 0.27 10.37 36.91
CA GLU A 108 0.85 10.47 38.27
C GLU A 108 -0.13 11.04 39.31
N ARG A 109 -1.37 10.57 39.34
CA ARG A 109 -2.30 10.83 40.47
C ARG A 109 -3.23 9.68 40.73
N PHE A 110 -2.70 8.59 41.27
CA PHE A 110 -3.45 7.66 42.12
C PHE A 110 -2.50 7.07 43.16
N GLU A 111 -2.22 7.87 44.20
CA GLU A 111 -2.05 7.43 45.59
C GLU A 111 -2.78 8.43 46.49
#